data_AF-A0AA35S4A1-F1
#
_entry.id   AF-A0AA35S4A1-F1
#
_cell.length_a   1.000
_cell.length_b   1.000
_cell.length_c   1.000
_cell.angle_alpha   90.00
_cell.angle_beta   90.00
_cell.angle_gamma   90.00
#
_symmetry.space_group_name_H-M   'P 1'
#
loop_
_entity.id
_entity.type
_entity.pdbx_description
1 polymer ?
#
loop_
_entity_poly.entity_id
_entity_poly.type
_entity_poly.pdbx_seq_one_letter_code
_entity_poly.pdbx_strand_id
1 'polypeptide(L)'
;SPQLCAKNTKSFFFLRRILLSTPPQLTETSPDGVAAIAGPLADVESLVVLKDLLNSLGCENVFTSNAFPSSGPGTDLRSSYLLNTSISGIEEADLLLLVGTNPRYEAPLVNTRIRKSYIHNDLKVALIGPKLDLTYEYQHLGDSAAVLAQVASGKHPFSKVCKPLKRTVCAMDVLML
;
A
#
# COMPACT_ATOMS: atom_id res chain seq x y z
N SER A 1 3.97 0.37 35.38
CA SER A 1 5.42 0.37 35.71
C SER A 1 5.97 1.79 35.63
N PRO A 2 6.82 2.23 36.57
CA PRO A 2 7.26 3.63 36.70
C PRO A 2 8.12 4.15 35.52
N GLN A 3 8.52 3.28 34.58
CA GLN A 3 9.22 3.67 33.35
C GLN A 3 8.32 4.30 32.27
N LEU A 4 6.99 4.16 32.35
CA LEU A 4 6.05 4.79 31.40
C LEU A 4 5.90 6.29 31.69
N CYS A 5 6.03 6.71 32.95
CA CYS A 5 5.88 8.10 33.39
C CYS A 5 7.10 8.97 33.02
N ALA A 6 8.31 8.39 32.99
CA ALA A 6 9.54 9.12 32.65
C ALA A 6 9.73 9.37 31.13
N LYS A 7 9.09 8.57 30.26
CA LYS A 7 9.04 8.86 28.82
C LYS A 7 8.11 10.03 28.50
N ASN A 8 7.05 10.20 29.28
CA ASN A 8 6.09 11.29 29.10
C ASN A 8 6.68 12.68 29.37
N THR A 9 7.68 12.85 30.24
CA THR A 9 8.21 14.19 30.54
C THR A 9 9.02 14.80 29.39
N LYS A 10 9.75 13.99 28.60
CA LYS A 10 10.43 14.48 27.39
C LYS A 10 9.45 14.82 26.27
N SER A 11 8.44 13.97 26.04
CA SER A 11 7.37 14.26 25.08
C SER A 11 6.56 15.49 25.50
N PHE A 12 6.30 15.70 26.79
CA PHE A 12 5.59 16.87 27.29
C PHE A 12 6.40 18.17 27.10
N PHE A 13 7.70 18.14 27.36
CA PHE A 13 8.58 19.30 27.09
C PHE A 13 8.70 19.59 25.59
N PHE A 14 8.74 18.56 24.76
CA PHE A 14 8.80 18.68 23.30
C PHE A 14 7.50 19.25 22.73
N LEU A 15 6.35 18.71 23.15
CA LEU A 15 5.03 19.22 22.79
C LEU A 15 4.83 20.67 23.23
N ARG A 16 5.25 21.03 24.46
CA ARG A 16 5.16 22.41 24.94
C ARG A 16 6.01 23.38 24.11
N ARG A 17 7.18 22.95 23.65
CA ARG A 17 8.05 23.75 22.78
C ARG A 17 7.49 23.89 21.37
N ILE A 18 6.86 22.85 20.84
CA ILE A 18 6.15 22.89 19.56
C ILE A 18 4.94 23.82 19.66
N LEU A 19 4.12 23.73 20.71
CA LEU A 19 2.99 24.61 20.97
C LEU A 19 3.38 26.10 21.08
N LEU A 20 4.57 26.38 21.61
CA LEU A 20 5.12 27.74 21.65
C LEU A 20 5.62 28.23 20.29
N SER A 21 5.95 27.32 19.37
CA SER A 21 6.41 27.63 18.01
C SER A 21 5.28 27.60 16.97
N THR A 22 4.14 26.97 17.29
CA THR A 22 3.00 26.91 16.39
C THR A 22 2.37 28.28 16.23
N PRO A 23 1.94 28.65 15.02
CA PRO A 23 1.25 29.91 14.77
C PRO A 23 -0.02 30.01 15.64
N PRO A 24 -0.33 31.20 16.21
CA PRO A 24 -1.48 31.40 17.09
C PRO A 24 -2.82 31.04 16.40
N GLN A 25 -2.86 31.10 15.07
CA GLN A 25 -4.01 30.73 14.26
C GLN A 25 -4.46 29.28 14.46
N LEU A 26 -3.54 28.36 14.78
CA LEU A 26 -3.85 26.95 15.03
C LEU A 26 -4.50 26.71 16.39
N THR A 27 -4.26 27.58 17.37
CA THR A 27 -4.90 27.50 18.69
C THR A 27 -6.27 28.20 18.73
N GLU A 28 -6.52 29.10 17.78
CA GLU A 28 -7.78 29.87 17.68
C GLU A 28 -8.84 29.19 16.80
N THR A 29 -8.44 28.22 15.97
CA THR A 29 -9.36 27.50 15.07
C THR A 29 -10.07 26.36 15.79
N SER A 30 -11.32 26.09 15.36
CA SER A 30 -12.04 24.91 15.84
C SER A 30 -11.33 23.62 15.41
N PRO A 31 -11.40 22.53 16.20
CA PRO A 31 -10.73 21.27 15.90
C PRO A 31 -11.14 20.68 14.53
N ASP A 32 -12.39 20.92 14.10
CA ASP A 32 -12.91 20.48 12.80
C ASP A 32 -12.35 21.29 11.61
N GLY A 33 -11.85 22.50 11.86
CA GLY A 33 -11.29 23.39 10.84
C GLY A 33 -9.81 23.14 10.53
N VAL A 34 -9.17 22.24 11.29
CA VAL A 34 -7.77 21.86 11.12
C VAL A 34 -7.70 20.51 10.42
N ALA A 35 -6.77 20.38 9.47
CA ALA A 35 -6.44 19.12 8.83
C ALA A 35 -4.96 19.12 8.44
N ALA A 36 -4.33 17.95 8.45
CA ALA A 36 -2.98 17.79 7.92
C ALA A 36 -2.96 16.81 6.75
N ILE A 37 -2.13 17.12 5.76
CA ILE A 37 -1.87 16.27 4.61
C ILE A 37 -0.42 15.82 4.66
N ALA A 38 -0.23 14.51 4.78
CA ALA A 38 1.05 13.83 4.71
C ALA A 38 1.46 13.63 3.24
N GLY A 39 2.62 14.15 2.87
CA GLY A 39 3.23 13.90 1.57
C GLY A 39 3.84 12.49 1.48
N PRO A 40 4.09 11.99 0.26
CA PRO A 40 4.59 10.62 0.04
C PRO A 40 6.04 10.41 0.48
N LEU A 41 6.79 11.49 0.73
CA LEU A 41 8.20 11.46 1.15
C LEU A 41 8.39 11.81 2.63
N ALA A 42 7.31 11.85 3.42
CA ALA A 42 7.38 12.17 4.85
C ALA A 42 7.86 10.96 5.67
N ASP A 43 8.84 11.21 6.54
CA ASP A 43 9.36 10.19 7.47
C ASP A 43 8.32 9.78 8.52
N VAL A 44 8.41 8.54 9.01
CA VAL A 44 7.45 7.97 9.98
C VAL A 44 7.43 8.76 11.29
N GLU A 45 8.59 9.22 11.76
CA GLU A 45 8.74 10.01 12.98
C GLU A 45 8.00 11.35 12.86
N SER A 46 8.13 12.01 11.71
CA SER A 46 7.44 13.27 11.43
C SER A 46 5.92 13.07 11.40
N LEU A 47 5.43 11.96 10.85
CA LEU A 47 4.02 11.61 10.84
C LEU A 47 3.48 11.32 12.25
N VAL A 48 4.24 10.62 13.08
CA VAL A 48 3.86 10.36 14.48
C VAL A 48 3.78 11.67 15.28
N VAL A 49 4.79 12.54 15.15
CA VAL A 49 4.80 13.84 15.83
C VAL A 49 3.64 14.72 15.38
N LEU A 50 3.37 14.75 14.06
CA LEU A 50 2.26 15.51 13.50
C LEU A 50 0.90 14.98 13.99
N LYS A 51 0.75 13.66 14.07
CA LYS A 51 -0.46 13.02 14.60
C LYS A 51 -0.65 13.33 16.09
N ASP A 52 0.41 13.21 16.89
CA ASP A 52 0.37 13.53 18.31
C ASP A 52 0.04 15.02 18.56
N LEU A 53 0.55 15.92 17.70
CA LEU A 53 0.23 17.34 17.74
C LEU A 53 -1.26 17.58 17.47
N LEU A 54 -1.83 17.00 16.42
CA LEU A 54 -3.25 17.18 16.09
C LEU A 54 -4.17 16.57 17.15
N ASN A 55 -3.82 15.39 17.67
CA ASN A 55 -4.54 14.78 18.79
C ASN A 55 -4.53 15.68 20.02
N SER A 56 -3.44 16.41 20.29
CA SER A 56 -3.38 17.37 21.40
C SER A 56 -4.28 18.59 21.20
N LEU A 57 -4.60 18.93 19.95
CA LEU A 57 -5.56 19.96 19.57
C LEU A 57 -7.01 19.43 19.46
N GLY A 58 -7.22 18.13 19.69
CA GLY A 58 -8.53 17.47 19.57
C GLY A 58 -8.97 17.21 18.13
N CYS A 59 -8.03 17.17 17.17
CA CYS A 59 -8.28 16.95 15.76
C CYS A 59 -7.74 15.58 15.31
N GLU A 60 -8.54 14.80 14.59
CA GLU A 60 -8.13 13.50 14.02
C GLU A 60 -7.97 13.53 12.49
N ASN A 61 -8.13 14.70 11.87
CA ASN A 61 -8.15 14.88 10.41
C ASN A 61 -6.74 14.83 9.80
N VAL A 62 -6.20 13.62 9.66
CA VAL A 62 -4.93 13.34 9.00
C VAL A 62 -5.19 12.59 7.69
N PHE A 63 -4.74 13.16 6.59
CA PHE A 63 -4.88 12.59 5.26
C PHE A 63 -3.51 12.31 4.65
N THR A 64 -3.41 11.30 3.80
CA THR A 64 -2.25 11.04 2.95
C THR A 64 -2.51 11.56 1.54
N SER A 65 -1.46 11.93 0.81
CA SER A 65 -1.56 12.36 -0.60
C SER A 65 -2.23 11.31 -1.47
N ASN A 66 -2.00 10.04 -1.17
CA ASN A 66 -2.61 8.92 -1.84
C ASN A 66 -3.76 8.43 -0.98
N ALA A 67 -4.94 8.33 -1.59
CA ALA A 67 -6.06 7.67 -0.97
C ALA A 67 -5.75 6.17 -0.84
N PHE A 68 -6.33 5.55 0.17
CA PHE A 68 -6.43 4.10 0.24
C PHE A 68 -7.88 3.80 0.60
N PRO A 69 -8.53 2.83 -0.07
CA PRO A 69 -9.92 2.53 0.19
C PRO A 69 -10.12 2.14 1.66
N SER A 70 -10.97 2.90 2.35
CA SER A 70 -11.43 2.58 3.70
C SER A 70 -12.53 1.52 3.73
N SER A 71 -12.93 0.99 2.56
CA SER A 71 -13.93 -0.08 2.44
C SER A 71 -13.33 -1.45 2.81
N GLY A 72 -14.10 -2.26 3.53
CA GLY A 72 -13.65 -3.57 4.01
C GLY A 72 -12.67 -3.47 5.19
N PRO A 73 -11.59 -4.27 5.23
CA PRO A 73 -10.64 -4.24 6.36
C PRO A 73 -9.77 -2.98 6.42
N GLY A 74 -9.85 -2.10 5.40
CA GLY A 74 -9.20 -0.80 5.36
C GLY A 74 -7.74 -0.84 5.80
N THR A 75 -7.39 0.07 6.70
CA THR A 75 -6.04 0.20 7.29
C THR A 75 -5.87 -0.58 8.60
N ASP A 76 -6.91 -1.28 9.08
CA ASP A 76 -6.87 -2.04 10.34
C ASP A 76 -6.02 -3.31 10.19
N LEU A 77 -6.27 -4.09 9.13
CA LEU A 77 -5.46 -5.27 8.83
C LEU A 77 -4.24 -4.90 7.98
N ARG A 78 -3.04 -5.04 8.54
CA ARG A 78 -1.77 -4.77 7.83
C ARG A 78 -1.58 -5.59 6.54
N SER A 79 -2.22 -6.75 6.43
CA SER A 79 -2.19 -7.59 5.23
C SER A 79 -2.92 -7.01 4.02
N SER A 80 -3.73 -5.96 4.19
CA SER A 80 -4.51 -5.36 3.10
C SER A 80 -3.67 -4.47 2.18
N TYR A 81 -2.65 -3.80 2.72
CA TYR A 81 -1.80 -2.86 1.98
C TYR A 81 -0.33 -3.34 1.87
N LEU A 82 0.03 -4.45 2.54
CA LEU A 82 1.34 -5.06 2.35
C LEU A 82 1.34 -6.05 1.18
N LEU A 83 2.49 -6.12 0.51
CA LEU A 83 2.85 -7.31 -0.24
C LEU A 83 3.13 -8.45 0.75
N ASN A 84 2.15 -9.34 0.93
CA ASN A 84 2.23 -10.44 1.90
C ASN A 84 3.33 -11.45 1.55
N THR A 85 3.70 -11.55 0.28
CA THR A 85 4.84 -12.34 -0.19
C THR A 85 6.11 -11.49 -0.22
N SER A 86 7.23 -12.06 0.21
CA SER A 86 8.53 -11.38 0.07
C SER A 86 8.89 -11.21 -1.41
N ILE A 87 9.71 -10.20 -1.71
CA ILE A 87 10.24 -9.98 -3.08
C ILE A 87 11.03 -11.20 -3.56
N SER A 88 11.73 -11.90 -2.66
CA SER A 88 12.40 -13.17 -2.96
C SER A 88 11.40 -14.32 -3.18
N GLY A 89 10.27 -14.32 -2.48
CA GLY A 89 9.21 -15.32 -2.63
C GLY A 89 8.53 -15.28 -4.00
N ILE A 90 8.60 -14.16 -4.73
CA ILE A 90 8.17 -14.08 -6.13
C ILE A 90 8.98 -15.05 -7.01
N GLU A 91 10.24 -15.32 -6.66
CA GLU A 91 11.08 -16.26 -7.41
C GLU A 91 10.59 -17.71 -7.28
N GLU A 92 9.87 -18.05 -6.23
CA GLU A 92 9.34 -19.39 -6.00
C GLU A 92 7.91 -19.58 -6.53
N ALA A 93 7.32 -18.55 -7.13
CA ALA A 93 5.97 -18.60 -7.64
C ALA A 93 5.90 -19.33 -8.99
N ASP A 94 4.85 -20.13 -9.18
CA ASP A 94 4.57 -20.78 -10.48
C ASP A 94 3.72 -19.87 -11.39
N LEU A 95 2.91 -19.00 -10.76
CA LEU A 95 1.98 -18.09 -11.41
C LEU A 95 1.99 -16.73 -10.72
N LEU A 96 2.11 -15.69 -11.52
CA LEU A 96 1.97 -14.30 -11.12
C LEU A 96 0.79 -13.66 -11.84
N LEU A 97 -0.20 -13.19 -11.06
CA LEU A 97 -1.29 -12.38 -11.57
C LEU A 97 -1.07 -10.91 -11.20
N LEU A 98 -0.91 -10.07 -12.22
CA LEU A 98 -0.85 -8.62 -12.11
C LEU A 98 -2.24 -8.03 -12.35
N VAL A 99 -2.72 -7.20 -11.42
CA VAL A 99 -4.02 -6.52 -11.54
C VAL A 99 -3.83 -5.01 -11.48
N GLY A 100 -4.09 -4.33 -12.58
CA GLY A 100 -4.07 -2.86 -12.68
C GLY A 100 -2.70 -2.20 -12.56
N THR A 101 -1.63 -2.94 -12.25
CA THR A 101 -0.30 -2.42 -11.93
C THR A 101 0.61 -2.36 -13.15
N ASN A 102 1.48 -1.35 -13.20
CA ASN A 102 2.65 -1.32 -14.05
C ASN A 102 3.95 -1.44 -13.23
N PRO A 103 4.45 -2.67 -13.00
CA PRO A 103 5.65 -2.88 -12.17
C PRO A 103 6.91 -2.26 -12.78
N ARG A 104 6.92 -1.93 -14.08
CA ARG A 104 8.05 -1.27 -14.74
C ARG A 104 8.29 0.15 -14.22
N TYR A 105 7.23 0.88 -13.88
CA TYR A 105 7.33 2.26 -13.39
C TYR A 105 7.12 2.37 -11.89
N GLU A 106 6.21 1.59 -11.32
CA GLU A 106 5.90 1.64 -9.88
C GLU A 106 7.00 0.98 -9.02
N ALA A 107 7.47 -0.20 -9.44
CA ALA A 107 8.42 -0.99 -8.66
C ALA A 107 9.46 -1.70 -9.56
N PRO A 108 10.43 -0.97 -10.13
CA PRO A 108 11.40 -1.52 -11.08
C PRO A 108 12.19 -2.72 -10.53
N LEU A 109 12.48 -2.74 -9.23
CA LEU A 109 13.17 -3.86 -8.56
C LEU A 109 12.31 -5.12 -8.47
N VAL A 110 10.99 -4.96 -8.33
CA VAL A 110 10.07 -6.10 -8.38
C VAL A 110 10.00 -6.62 -9.82
N ASN A 111 9.95 -5.72 -10.81
CA ASN A 111 9.94 -6.11 -12.22
C ASN A 111 11.21 -6.88 -12.66
N THR A 112 12.39 -6.49 -12.17
CA THR A 112 13.63 -7.24 -12.47
C THR A 112 13.61 -8.63 -11.86
N ARG A 113 13.04 -8.80 -10.68
CA ARG A 113 12.86 -10.11 -10.03
C ARG A 113 11.86 -10.97 -10.77
N ILE A 114 10.71 -10.41 -11.17
CA ILE A 114 9.73 -11.10 -12.03
C ILE A 114 10.39 -11.57 -13.32
N ARG A 115 11.16 -10.70 -13.98
CA ARG A 115 11.89 -11.05 -15.21
C ARG A 115 12.91 -12.16 -14.98
N LYS A 116 13.62 -12.15 -13.85
CA LYS A 116 14.54 -13.23 -13.47
C LYS A 116 13.79 -14.56 -13.32
N SER A 117 12.65 -14.56 -12.63
CA SER A 117 11.81 -15.75 -12.44
C SER A 117 11.20 -16.25 -13.75
N TYR A 118 10.82 -15.35 -14.66
CA TYR A 118 10.36 -15.70 -15.99
C TYR A 118 11.44 -16.44 -16.80
N ILE A 119 12.70 -15.99 -16.74
CA ILE A 119 13.81 -16.60 -17.48
C ILE A 119 14.27 -17.93 -16.87
N HIS A 120 14.27 -18.05 -15.54
CA HIS A 120 14.87 -19.20 -14.84
C HIS A 120 13.88 -20.26 -14.35
N ASN A 121 12.64 -19.87 -14.04
CA ASN A 121 11.67 -20.71 -13.34
C ASN A 121 10.37 -20.90 -14.13
N ASP A 122 10.34 -20.54 -15.42
CA ASP A 122 9.17 -20.63 -16.31
C ASP A 122 7.89 -20.00 -15.69
N LEU A 123 8.06 -18.88 -14.98
CA LEU A 123 6.97 -18.17 -14.31
C LEU A 123 5.90 -17.77 -15.34
N LYS A 124 4.66 -18.22 -15.13
CA LYS A 124 3.52 -17.76 -15.93
C LYS A 124 3.06 -16.41 -15.40
N VAL A 125 3.07 -15.39 -16.26
CA VAL A 125 2.59 -14.05 -15.90
C VAL A 125 1.27 -13.77 -16.62
N ALA A 126 0.28 -13.27 -15.89
CA ALA A 126 -0.98 -12.79 -16.45
C ALA A 126 -1.27 -11.36 -15.99
N LEU A 127 -1.88 -10.57 -16.88
CA LEU A 127 -2.22 -9.17 -16.62
C LEU A 127 -3.72 -8.95 -16.82
N ILE A 128 -4.36 -8.35 -15.83
CA ILE A 128 -5.71 -7.77 -15.92
C ILE A 128 -5.55 -6.26 -15.77
N GLY A 129 -6.08 -5.50 -16.71
CA GLY A 129 -5.86 -4.05 -16.81
C GLY A 129 -5.27 -3.68 -18.16
N PRO A 130 -4.91 -2.40 -18.36
CA PRO A 130 -4.50 -1.89 -19.67
C PRO A 130 -3.35 -2.69 -20.27
N LYS A 131 -3.32 -2.82 -21.59
CA LYS A 131 -2.21 -3.46 -22.30
C LYS A 131 -0.93 -2.63 -22.12
N LEU A 132 0.08 -3.23 -21.52
CA LEU A 132 1.37 -2.60 -21.21
C LEU A 132 2.51 -3.33 -21.93
N ASP A 133 3.56 -2.60 -22.26
CA ASP A 133 4.81 -3.21 -22.74
C ASP A 133 5.66 -3.65 -21.54
N LEU A 134 5.42 -4.89 -21.10
CA LEU A 134 6.27 -5.58 -20.13
C LEU A 134 7.41 -6.27 -20.89
N THR A 135 8.63 -6.22 -20.36
CA THR A 135 9.85 -6.73 -21.03
C THR A 135 9.95 -8.27 -21.13
N TYR A 136 8.82 -8.97 -20.98
CA TYR A 136 8.62 -10.41 -21.00
C TYR A 136 7.20 -10.72 -21.49
N GLU A 137 6.98 -11.93 -22.00
CA GLU A 137 5.64 -12.32 -22.46
C GLU A 137 4.70 -12.54 -21.29
N TYR A 138 3.46 -12.11 -21.45
CA TYR A 138 2.41 -12.27 -20.45
C TYR A 138 1.08 -12.57 -21.13
N GLN A 139 0.20 -13.27 -20.40
CA GLN A 139 -1.15 -13.52 -20.84
C GLN A 139 -2.05 -12.35 -20.45
N HIS A 140 -2.49 -11.56 -21.43
CA HIS A 140 -3.49 -10.52 -21.21
C HIS A 140 -4.88 -11.14 -21.07
N LEU A 141 -5.53 -10.92 -19.93
CA LEU A 141 -6.85 -11.49 -19.62
C LEU A 141 -8.00 -10.50 -19.92
N GLY A 142 -7.69 -9.22 -20.11
CA GLY A 142 -8.64 -8.15 -20.41
C GLY A 142 -8.47 -6.93 -19.51
N ASP A 143 -9.18 -5.84 -19.86
CA ASP A 143 -8.99 -4.53 -19.23
C ASP A 143 -10.05 -4.18 -18.17
N SER A 144 -11.08 -5.02 -18.00
CA SER A 144 -12.24 -4.68 -17.16
C SER A 144 -12.27 -5.42 -15.82
N ALA A 145 -12.80 -4.76 -14.78
CA ALA A 145 -13.06 -5.36 -13.48
C ALA A 145 -14.04 -6.56 -13.53
N ALA A 146 -14.85 -6.67 -14.59
CA ALA A 146 -15.71 -7.83 -14.81
C ALA A 146 -14.91 -9.13 -14.98
N VAL A 147 -13.69 -9.05 -15.55
CA VAL A 147 -12.79 -10.21 -15.68
C VAL A 147 -12.37 -10.72 -14.31
N LEU A 148 -12.09 -9.83 -13.35
CA LEU A 148 -11.79 -10.22 -11.97
C LEU A 148 -12.94 -11.02 -11.33
N ALA A 149 -14.18 -10.55 -11.52
CA ALA A 149 -15.36 -11.27 -11.02
C ALA A 149 -15.55 -12.64 -11.70
N GLN A 150 -15.21 -12.77 -13.00
CA GLN A 150 -15.26 -14.03 -13.73
C GLN A 150 -14.17 -15.02 -13.29
N VAL A 151 -12.97 -14.52 -12.97
CA VAL A 151 -11.87 -15.32 -12.42
C VAL A 151 -12.21 -15.79 -11.00
N ALA A 152 -12.74 -14.90 -10.15
CA ALA A 152 -13.17 -15.23 -8.78
C ALA A 152 -14.31 -16.26 -8.76
N SER A 153 -15.26 -16.17 -9.70
CA SER A 153 -16.34 -17.16 -9.84
C SER A 153 -15.92 -18.45 -10.56
N GLY A 154 -14.68 -18.54 -11.05
CA GLY A 154 -14.14 -19.74 -11.71
C GLY A 154 -14.64 -19.97 -13.14
N LYS A 155 -15.37 -19.01 -13.73
CA LYS A 155 -15.93 -19.12 -15.09
C LYS A 155 -14.88 -18.83 -16.17
N HIS A 156 -13.87 -18.02 -15.85
CA HIS A 156 -12.84 -17.67 -16.81
C HIS A 156 -11.90 -18.86 -17.09
N PRO A 157 -11.41 -19.08 -18.33
CA PRO A 157 -10.48 -20.15 -18.66
C PRO A 157 -9.19 -20.12 -17.82
N PHE A 158 -8.74 -18.93 -17.42
CA PHE A 158 -7.58 -18.73 -16.54
C PHE A 158 -7.74 -19.44 -15.19
N SER A 159 -8.96 -19.57 -14.67
CA SER A 159 -9.23 -20.27 -13.41
C SER A 159 -8.81 -21.75 -13.45
N LYS A 160 -8.78 -22.37 -14.63
CA LYS A 160 -8.27 -23.74 -14.81
C LYS A 160 -6.75 -23.80 -14.72
N VAL A 161 -6.06 -22.71 -15.07
CA VAL A 161 -4.60 -22.57 -14.97
C VAL A 161 -4.19 -22.34 -13.52
N CYS A 162 -4.99 -21.62 -12.72
CA CYS A 162 -4.71 -21.39 -11.30
C CYS A 162 -4.83 -22.66 -10.44
N LYS A 163 -5.84 -23.50 -10.68
CA LYS A 163 -6.16 -24.69 -9.86
C LYS A 163 -5.02 -25.71 -9.65
N PRO A 164 -4.23 -26.09 -10.68
CA PRO A 164 -3.18 -27.10 -10.51
C PRO A 164 -1.89 -26.54 -9.88
N LEU A 165 -1.75 -25.21 -9.74
CA LEU A 165 -0.50 -24.59 -9.33
C LEU A 165 -0.42 -24.50 -7.81
N LYS A 166 0.76 -24.84 -7.27
CA LYS A 166 0.95 -24.95 -5.82
C LYS A 166 1.24 -23.61 -5.17
N ARG A 167 1.84 -22.68 -5.93
CA ARG A 167 2.25 -21.35 -5.45
C ARG A 167 1.81 -20.26 -6.42
N THR A 168 0.66 -19.67 -6.13
CA THR A 168 0.14 -18.51 -6.88
C THR A 168 0.36 -17.23 -6.09
N VAL A 169 0.96 -16.24 -6.75
CA VAL A 169 1.14 -14.89 -6.21
C VAL A 169 0.24 -13.94 -6.98
N CYS A 170 -0.59 -13.19 -6.25
CA CYS A 170 -1.43 -12.14 -6.82
C CYS A 170 -0.85 -10.80 -6.36
N ALA A 171 -0.36 -10.00 -7.31
CA ALA A 171 0.05 -8.63 -7.06
C ALA A 171 -1.03 -7.69 -7.60
N MET A 172 -1.75 -7.06 -6.69
CA MET A 172 -2.68 -5.98 -7.02
C MET A 172 -1.96 -4.65 -6.89
N ASP A 173 -2.23 -3.75 -7.81
CA ASP A 173 -1.86 -2.36 -7.57
C ASP A 173 -2.72 -1.80 -6.44
N VAL A 174 -2.05 -1.20 -5.47
CA VAL A 174 -2.66 -0.40 -4.42
C VAL A 174 -2.52 1.09 -4.75
N LEU A 175 -1.69 1.45 -5.72
CA LEU A 175 -1.30 2.84 -5.98
C LEU A 175 -2.32 3.63 -6.83
N MET A 176 -3.38 2.98 -7.33
CA MET A 176 -4.36 3.57 -8.27
C MET A 176 -5.83 3.44 -7.79
N LEU A 177 -6.08 3.63 -6.50
CA LEU A 177 -7.42 3.91 -5.95
C LEU A 177 -7.39 5.10 -5.00
#